data_AF-A0A2V5QXY0-F1
#
_entry.id   AF-A0A2V5QXY0-F1
#
_cell.length_a   1.000
_cell.length_b   1.000
_cell.length_c   1.000
_cell.angle_alpha   90.00
_cell.angle_beta   90.00
_cell.angle_gamma   90.00
#
_symmetry.space_group_name_H-M   'P 1'
#
loop_
_entity.id
_entity.type
_entity.pdbx_description
1 polymer ?
#
loop_
_entity_poly.entity_id
_entity_poly.type
_entity_poly.pdbx_seq_one_letter_code
_entity_poly.pdbx_strand_id
1 'polypeptide(L)'
;MFLNFSIKPLRLSVYVGLVASCFSVVALIAIVIDKLWITRNMTFGIPTVLASIVFFAGVELMILGLVGEYLGRLYLDQTGTPQYVVRYTVHAGHKNESSAAVSTNREDRSERNPAA
;
A
#
# COMPACT_ATOMS: atom_id res chain seq x y z
N MET A 1 13.79 -15.27 -14.24
CA MET A 1 13.26 -14.37 -13.19
C MET A 1 12.23 -13.45 -13.86
N PHE A 2 10.97 -13.90 -14.01
CA PHE A 2 10.00 -13.29 -14.96
C PHE A 2 8.84 -12.53 -14.31
N LEU A 3 8.73 -12.53 -12.98
CA LEU A 3 7.72 -11.75 -12.27
C LEU A 3 8.41 -10.59 -11.56
N ASN A 4 8.70 -9.52 -12.31
CA ASN A 4 9.22 -8.29 -11.74
C ASN A 4 8.11 -7.69 -10.86
N PHE A 5 8.31 -7.79 -9.53
CA PHE A 5 7.33 -7.54 -8.48
C PHE A 5 6.69 -6.16 -8.58
N SER A 6 5.42 -6.13 -8.96
CA SER A 6 4.57 -4.94 -8.84
C SER A 6 3.25 -5.37 -8.21
N ILE A 7 2.75 -4.58 -7.25
CA ILE A 7 1.42 -4.75 -6.64
C ILE A 7 0.28 -4.56 -7.67
N LYS A 8 0.60 -4.02 -8.87
CA LYS A 8 -0.36 -3.66 -9.92
C LYS A 8 -1.25 -4.83 -10.40
N PRO A 9 -0.71 -6.00 -10.80
CA PRO A 9 -1.53 -7.18 -11.14
C PRO A 9 -2.44 -7.66 -10.00
N LEU A 10 -2.01 -7.51 -8.74
CA LEU A 10 -2.79 -7.89 -7.56
C LEU A 10 -3.99 -6.96 -7.33
N ARG A 11 -3.85 -5.66 -7.62
CA ARG A 11 -5.02 -4.76 -7.61
C ARG A 11 -6.00 -5.06 -8.72
N LEU A 12 -5.51 -5.50 -9.87
CA LEU A 12 -6.36 -5.80 -11.02
C LEU A 12 -7.35 -6.93 -10.72
N SER A 13 -6.95 -7.98 -9.98
CA SER A 13 -7.86 -9.08 -9.64
C SER A 13 -9.01 -8.65 -8.72
N VAL A 14 -8.81 -7.67 -7.83
CA VAL A 14 -9.91 -7.09 -7.04
C VAL A 14 -10.94 -6.43 -7.94
N TYR A 15 -10.49 -5.61 -8.90
CA TYR A 15 -11.41 -4.94 -9.84
C TYR A 15 -12.11 -5.93 -10.76
N VAL A 16 -11.39 -6.92 -11.27
CA VAL A 16 -11.98 -7.97 -12.13
C VAL A 16 -12.98 -8.82 -11.35
N GLY A 17 -12.66 -9.23 -10.12
CA GLY A 17 -13.57 -9.96 -9.24
C GLY A 17 -14.84 -9.16 -8.92
N LEU A 18 -14.70 -7.87 -8.62
CA LEU A 18 -15.82 -6.97 -8.38
C LEU A 18 -16.76 -6.88 -9.59
N VAL A 19 -16.20 -6.65 -10.79
CA VAL A 19 -16.98 -6.57 -12.04
C VAL A 19 -17.68 -7.90 -12.33
N ALA A 20 -16.98 -9.03 -12.15
CA ALA A 20 -17.53 -10.36 -12.35
C ALA A 20 -18.69 -10.68 -11.39
N SER A 21 -18.54 -10.40 -10.08
CA SER A 21 -19.62 -10.56 -9.10
C SER A 21 -20.80 -9.65 -9.40
N CYS A 22 -20.56 -8.40 -9.81
CA CYS A 22 -21.64 -7.48 -10.17
C CYS A 22 -22.42 -7.97 -11.39
N PHE A 23 -21.71 -8.45 -12.43
CA PHE A 23 -22.33 -9.03 -13.62
C PHE A 23 -23.13 -10.30 -13.30
N SER A 24 -22.64 -11.14 -12.39
CA SER A 24 -23.36 -12.31 -11.91
C SER A 24 -24.69 -11.95 -11.22
N VAL A 25 -24.70 -10.91 -10.38
CA VAL A 25 -25.95 -10.44 -9.75
C VAL A 25 -26.97 -9.97 -10.79
N VAL A 26 -26.52 -9.21 -11.79
CA VAL A 26 -27.38 -8.77 -12.90
C VAL A 26 -27.93 -9.97 -13.69
N ALA A 27 -27.06 -10.95 -14.00
CA ALA A 27 -27.48 -12.17 -14.68
C ALA A 27 -28.49 -12.99 -13.86
N LEU A 28 -28.30 -13.08 -12.54
CA LEU A 28 -29.23 -13.76 -11.64
C LEU A 28 -30.60 -13.07 -11.61
N ILE A 29 -30.63 -11.74 -11.55
CA ILE A 29 -31.87 -10.97 -11.64
C ILE A 29 -32.56 -11.21 -12.99
N ALA A 30 -31.81 -11.18 -14.09
CA ALA A 30 -32.35 -11.45 -15.42
C ALA A 30 -32.97 -12.86 -15.52
N ILE A 31 -32.31 -13.88 -14.95
CA ILE A 31 -32.83 -15.25 -14.90
C ILE A 31 -34.13 -15.33 -14.08
N VAL A 32 -34.21 -14.62 -12.95
CA VAL A 32 -35.42 -14.59 -12.12
C VAL A 32 -36.58 -13.91 -12.86
N ILE A 33 -36.32 -12.78 -13.53
CA ILE A 33 -37.33 -12.07 -14.33
C ILE A 33 -37.83 -12.96 -15.47
N ASP A 34 -36.92 -13.59 -16.21
CA ASP A 34 -37.25 -14.43 -17.35
C ASP A 34 -38.09 -15.67 -16.94
N LYS A 35 -37.74 -16.25 -15.78
CA LYS A 35 -38.50 -17.37 -15.20
C LYS A 35 -39.89 -16.96 -14.69
N LEU A 36 -40.07 -15.71 -14.25
CA LEU A 36 -41.35 -15.22 -13.73
C LEU A 36 -42.29 -14.73 -14.84
N TRP A 37 -41.76 -14.07 -15.87
CA TRP A 37 -42.57 -13.37 -16.88
C TRP A 37 -42.60 -13.99 -18.28
N ILE A 38 -41.52 -14.62 -18.76
CA ILE A 38 -41.39 -15.02 -20.18
C ILE A 38 -41.58 -16.52 -20.39
N THR A 39 -40.89 -17.38 -19.63
CA THR A 39 -40.86 -18.83 -19.93
C THR A 39 -41.11 -19.68 -18.69
N ARG A 40 -42.31 -20.29 -18.63
CA ARG A 40 -42.68 -21.25 -17.56
C ARG A 40 -41.98 -22.62 -17.70
N ASN A 41 -41.45 -22.93 -18.89
CA ASN A 41 -40.79 -24.19 -19.24
C ASN A 41 -39.25 -24.14 -19.19
N MET A 42 -38.66 -23.10 -18.60
CA MET A 42 -37.19 -23.01 -18.49
C MET A 42 -36.66 -24.19 -17.65
N THR A 43 -35.69 -24.94 -18.19
CA THR A 43 -35.04 -26.07 -17.50
C THR A 43 -34.62 -25.64 -16.09
N PHE A 44 -35.13 -26.36 -15.11
CA PHE A 44 -34.91 -26.05 -13.70
C PHE A 44 -33.43 -26.23 -13.32
N GLY A 45 -32.90 -25.29 -12.53
CA GLY A 45 -31.63 -25.47 -11.82
C GLY A 45 -30.39 -24.97 -12.58
N ILE A 46 -30.16 -25.39 -13.83
CA ILE A 46 -28.90 -25.11 -14.56
C ILE A 46 -28.52 -23.61 -14.59
N PRO A 47 -29.38 -22.69 -15.06
CA PRO A 47 -28.99 -21.28 -15.17
C PRO A 47 -28.74 -20.63 -13.79
N THR A 48 -29.54 -20.97 -12.79
CA THR A 48 -29.36 -20.48 -11.40
C THR A 48 -28.10 -21.03 -10.73
N VAL A 49 -27.74 -22.29 -10.99
CA VAL A 49 -26.51 -22.90 -10.48
C VAL A 49 -25.29 -22.25 -11.13
N LEU A 50 -25.31 -22.06 -12.46
CA LEU A 50 -24.21 -21.40 -13.17
C LEU A 50 -24.00 -19.96 -12.68
N ALA A 51 -25.10 -19.20 -12.52
CA ALA A 51 -25.05 -17.85 -11.98
C ALA A 51 -24.45 -17.80 -10.57
N SER A 52 -24.79 -18.78 -9.73
CA SER A 52 -24.26 -18.91 -8.37
C SER A 52 -22.76 -19.23 -8.38
N ILE A 53 -22.31 -20.17 -9.23
CA ILE A 53 -20.88 -20.49 -9.35
C ILE A 53 -20.08 -19.26 -9.79
N VAL A 54 -20.56 -18.51 -10.79
CA VAL A 54 -19.89 -17.28 -11.25
C VAL A 54 -19.90 -16.20 -10.15
N PHE A 55 -20.96 -16.12 -9.34
CA PHE A 55 -21.01 -15.22 -8.18
C PHE A 55 -19.89 -15.53 -7.19
N PHE A 56 -19.78 -16.79 -6.77
CA PHE A 56 -18.76 -17.26 -5.84
C PHE A 56 -17.35 -17.11 -6.42
N ALA A 57 -17.15 -17.45 -7.70
CA ALA A 57 -15.87 -17.27 -8.37
C ALA A 57 -15.43 -15.79 -8.41
N GLY A 58 -16.36 -14.85 -8.60
CA GLY A 58 -16.08 -13.41 -8.52
C GLY A 58 -15.66 -12.97 -7.12
N VAL A 59 -16.33 -13.48 -6.07
CA VAL A 59 -15.99 -13.20 -4.68
C VAL A 59 -14.63 -13.79 -4.31
N GLU A 60 -14.34 -15.03 -4.72
CA GLU A 60 -13.04 -15.68 -4.52
C GLU A 60 -11.90 -14.89 -5.20
N LEU A 61 -12.11 -14.42 -6.43
CA LEU A 61 -11.14 -13.55 -7.12
C LEU A 61 -10.91 -12.23 -6.37
N MET A 62 -11.97 -11.66 -5.80
CA MET A 62 -11.85 -10.43 -4.99
C MET A 62 -11.02 -10.69 -3.73
N ILE A 63 -11.28 -11.80 -3.02
CA ILE A 63 -10.52 -12.22 -1.84
C ILE A 63 -9.06 -12.48 -2.21
N LEU A 64 -8.79 -13.17 -3.33
CA LEU A 64 -7.42 -13.42 -3.81
C LEU A 64 -6.67 -12.12 -4.12
N GLY A 65 -7.34 -11.11 -4.67
CA GLY A 65 -6.72 -9.79 -4.86
C GLY A 65 -6.40 -9.08 -3.55
N LEU A 66 -7.25 -9.20 -2.54
CA LEU A 66 -7.01 -8.62 -1.21
C LEU A 66 -5.88 -9.34 -0.46
N VAL A 67 -5.85 -10.67 -0.50
CA VAL A 67 -4.75 -11.49 0.01
C VAL A 67 -3.46 -11.15 -0.72
N GLY A 68 -3.55 -10.93 -2.03
CA GLY A 68 -2.45 -10.44 -2.85
C GLY A 68 -1.89 -9.13 -2.33
N GLU A 69 -2.69 -8.08 -2.21
CA GLU A 69 -2.25 -6.77 -1.68
C GLU A 69 -1.59 -6.92 -0.30
N TYR A 70 -2.12 -7.80 0.56
CA TYR A 70 -1.53 -8.10 1.87
C TYR A 70 -0.15 -8.77 1.74
N LEU A 71 -0.04 -9.85 0.95
CA LEU A 71 1.23 -10.54 0.72
C LEU A 71 2.27 -9.65 0.03
N GLY A 72 1.82 -8.76 -0.86
CA GLY A 72 2.68 -7.79 -1.52
C GLY A 72 3.28 -6.80 -0.52
N ARG A 73 2.48 -6.28 0.42
CA ARG A 73 2.99 -5.40 1.49
C ARG A 73 3.92 -6.16 2.43
N LEU A 74 3.57 -7.39 2.80
CA LEU A 74 4.41 -8.24 3.64
C LEU A 74 5.77 -8.50 2.98
N TYR A 75 5.80 -8.75 1.67
CA TYR A 75 7.05 -8.92 0.92
C TYR A 75 7.90 -7.65 0.92
N LEU A 76 7.28 -6.47 0.73
CA LEU A 76 8.00 -5.19 0.80
C LEU A 76 8.58 -4.95 2.20
N ASP A 77 7.82 -5.25 3.26
CA ASP A 77 8.29 -5.14 4.65
C ASP A 77 9.47 -6.07 4.93
N GLN A 78 9.45 -7.30 4.39
CA GLN A 78 10.57 -8.24 4.53
C GLN A 78 11.81 -7.84 3.74
N THR A 79 11.64 -7.12 2.62
CA THR A 79 12.77 -6.76 1.74
C THR A 79 13.58 -5.58 2.30
N GLY A 80 13.16 -4.96 3.41
CA GLY A 80 14.00 -4.01 4.17
C GLY A 80 14.43 -2.76 3.39
N THR A 81 13.75 -2.43 2.29
CA THR A 81 14.06 -1.23 1.51
C THR A 81 13.60 -0.01 2.31
N PRO A 82 14.51 0.90 2.73
CA PRO A 82 14.15 2.01 3.60
C PRO A 82 13.06 2.85 2.93
N GLN A 83 11.95 3.08 3.65
CA GLN A 83 10.76 3.76 3.13
C GLN A 83 10.99 5.26 2.85
N TYR A 84 12.17 5.78 3.17
CA TYR A 84 12.52 7.19 3.03
C TYR A 84 13.87 7.34 2.33
N VAL A 85 13.97 8.38 1.51
CA VAL A 85 15.24 8.87 0.96
C VAL A 85 15.54 10.20 1.63
N VAL A 86 16.67 10.28 2.34
CA VAL A 86 17.11 11.53 2.96
C VAL A 86 17.53 12.49 1.85
N ARG A 87 16.73 13.54 1.63
CA ARG A 87 16.94 14.49 0.53
C ARG A 87 17.95 15.59 0.87
N TYR A 88 18.04 15.97 2.14
CA TYR A 88 19.01 16.95 2.66
C TYR A 88 19.17 16.75 4.17
N THR A 89 20.42 16.82 4.65
CA THR A 89 20.75 16.83 6.07
C THR A 89 21.25 18.22 6.45
N VAL A 90 20.71 18.79 7.53
CA VAL A 90 21.24 20.03 8.10
C VAL A 90 22.24 19.64 9.18
N HIS A 91 23.53 19.81 8.90
CA HIS A 91 24.56 19.71 9.92
C HIS A 91 24.44 20.90 10.85
N ALA A 92 23.98 20.67 12.09
CA ALA A 92 24.10 21.66 13.15
C ALA A 92 25.59 21.75 13.52
N GLY A 93 26.26 22.78 13.00
CA GLY A 93 27.66 23.04 13.30
C GLY A 93 27.87 23.20 14.81
N HIS A 94 28.86 22.48 15.34
CA HIS A 94 29.38 22.68 16.68
C HIS A 94 29.72 24.16 16.86
N LYS A 95 29.05 24.85 17.80
CA LYS A 95 29.50 26.16 18.25
C LYS A 95 30.87 25.97 18.89
N ASN A 96 31.91 26.49 18.24
CA ASN A 96 33.27 26.52 18.77
C ASN A 96 33.28 27.31 20.10
N GLU A 97 33.34 26.60 21.22
CA GLU A 97 33.63 27.16 22.56
C GLU A 97 35.06 27.73 22.67
N SER A 98 35.88 27.63 21.63
CA SER A 98 37.26 28.11 21.61
C SER A 98 37.41 29.65 21.70
N SER A 99 36.36 30.43 21.42
CA SER A 99 36.47 31.90 21.45
C SER A 99 36.33 32.52 22.85
N ALA A 100 35.78 31.79 23.84
CA ALA A 100 35.63 32.31 25.22
C ALA A 100 36.89 32.10 26.10
N ALA A 101 37.74 31.12 25.77
CA ALA A 101 38.96 30.84 26.52
C ALA A 101 40.12 31.81 26.18
N VAL A 102 40.07 32.48 25.02
CA VAL A 102 41.15 33.37 24.55
C VAL A 102 41.00 34.80 25.08
N SER A 103 39.77 35.25 25.38
CA SER A 103 39.52 36.56 26.01
C SER A 103 39.86 36.55 27.50
N THR A 104 39.51 35.49 28.24
CA THR A 104 39.78 35.40 29.68
C THR A 104 41.28 35.37 30.02
N ASN A 105 42.12 34.83 29.13
CA ASN A 105 43.57 34.76 29.32
C ASN A 105 44.31 36.06 28.92
N ARG A 106 43.65 36.99 28.21
CA ARG A 106 44.21 38.31 27.87
C ARG A 106 43.98 39.33 28.99
N GLU A 107 42.83 39.29 29.66
CA GLU A 107 42.55 40.17 30.80
C GLU A 107 43.55 39.92 31.96
N ASP A 108 43.73 38.65 32.36
CA ASP A 108 44.61 38.23 33.47
C ASP A 108 46.12 38.31 33.13
N ARG A 109 46.47 38.58 31.87
CA ARG A 109 47.87 38.87 31.46
C ARG A 109 48.16 40.38 31.41
N SER A 110 47.14 41.22 31.28
CA SER A 110 47.29 42.68 31.26
C SER A 110 47.38 43.28 32.67
N GLU A 111 46.73 42.67 33.66
CA GLU A 111 46.77 43.12 35.06
C GLU A 111 48.03 42.65 35.82
N ARG A 112 48.72 41.63 35.32
CA ARG A 112 49.89 41.03 36.00
C ARG A 112 51.23 41.71 35.70
N ASN A 113 51.24 42.83 34.96
CA ASN A 113 52.46 43.58 34.67
C ASN A 113 52.41 45.06 35.08
N PRO A 114 52.45 45.38 36.38
CA PRO A 114 52.98 46.64 36.86
C PRO A 114 54.48 46.49 37.22
N ALA A 115 55.32 47.38 36.71
CA ALA A 115 56.78 47.54 36.93
C ALA A 115 57.68 46.65 36.03
N ALA A 116 58.51 47.14 35.09
CA ALA A 116 59.40 48.31 35.06
C ALA A 116 60.36 48.38 36.26
#